data_AF-A0A7S2TYE5-F1
#
_entry.id   AF-A0A7S2TYE5-F1
#
_cell.length_a   1.000
_cell.length_b   1.000
_cell.length_c   1.000
_cell.angle_alpha   90.00
_cell.angle_beta   90.00
_cell.angle_gamma   90.00
#
_symmetry.space_group_name_H-M   'P 1'
#
loop_
_entity.id
_entity.type
_entity.pdbx_description
1 polymer ?
#
loop_
_entity_poly.entity_id
_entity_poly.type
_entity_poly.pdbx_seq_one_letter_code
_entity_poly.pdbx_strand_id
1 'polypeptide(L)'
;EQSEREEAMRAFKKKEARVLVATGVAARGLDIAGIKHVVQYDMARDMDEYTHKIGRTGRAGKKGTATTYFHPRGNGGHLAGKLARYLRDANKDIPEWLRSMTRIHRDNYRGRHHRYRRDRDRDRDRDRRRDRDRDRDRRRR
;
A
#
# COMPACT_ATOMS: atom_id res chain seq x y z
N GLU A 1 -17.36 -13.09 23.10
CA GLU A 1 -16.23 -12.58 22.29
C GLU A 1 -15.04 -13.55 22.17
N GLN A 2 -14.20 -13.76 23.20
CA GLN A 2 -13.02 -14.64 23.04
C GLN A 2 -13.38 -16.13 22.85
N SER A 3 -14.40 -16.63 23.56
CA SER A 3 -14.90 -18.00 23.41
C SER A 3 -15.43 -18.28 21.99
N GLU A 4 -16.23 -17.37 21.44
CA GLU A 4 -16.79 -17.49 20.07
C GLU A 4 -15.69 -17.48 19.01
N ARG A 5 -14.64 -16.69 19.23
CA ARG A 5 -13.46 -16.67 18.36
C ARG A 5 -12.73 -18.01 18.37
N GLU A 6 -12.53 -18.62 19.54
CA GLU A 6 -11.89 -19.93 19.67
C GLU A 6 -12.75 -21.05 19.07
N GLU A 7 -14.06 -20.96 19.23
CA GLU A 7 -15.02 -21.90 18.64
C GLU A 7 -15.02 -21.83 17.11
N ALA A 8 -15.16 -20.63 16.52
CA ALA A 8 -15.10 -20.44 15.07
C ALA A 8 -13.77 -20.95 14.49
N MET A 9 -12.67 -20.73 15.23
CA MET A 9 -11.35 -21.25 14.89
C MET A 9 -11.25 -22.76 14.95
N ARG A 10 -11.82 -23.37 15.99
CA ARG A 10 -11.87 -24.83 16.16
C ARG A 10 -12.70 -25.46 15.05
N ALA A 11 -13.88 -24.92 14.74
CA ALA A 11 -14.73 -25.36 13.65
C ALA A 11 -14.01 -25.27 12.29
N PHE A 12 -13.28 -24.18 12.04
CA PHE A 12 -12.50 -24.02 10.81
C PHE A 12 -11.33 -25.03 10.72
N LYS A 13 -10.57 -25.21 11.81
CA LYS A 13 -9.46 -26.20 11.85
C LYS A 13 -9.95 -27.63 11.69
N LYS A 14 -11.11 -27.96 12.26
CA LYS A 14 -11.77 -29.27 12.12
C LYS A 14 -12.47 -29.48 10.77
N LYS A 15 -12.51 -28.46 9.91
CA LYS A 15 -13.22 -28.43 8.62
C LYS A 15 -14.75 -28.54 8.75
N GLU A 16 -15.30 -28.32 9.94
CA GLU A 16 -16.74 -28.17 10.18
C GLU A 16 -17.24 -26.86 9.53
N ALA A 17 -16.43 -25.81 9.60
CA ALA A 17 -16.59 -24.59 8.81
C ALA A 17 -15.56 -24.54 7.68
N ARG A 18 -16.01 -24.31 6.44
CA ARG A 18 -15.13 -24.22 5.25
C ARG A 18 -14.60 -22.82 4.98
N VAL A 19 -15.26 -21.80 5.54
CA VAL A 19 -14.95 -20.38 5.33
C VAL A 19 -14.83 -19.72 6.70
N LEU A 20 -13.79 -18.91 6.87
CA LEU A 20 -13.58 -18.08 8.04
C LEU A 20 -13.46 -16.64 7.58
N VAL A 21 -14.31 -15.77 8.13
CA VAL A 21 -14.25 -14.33 7.89
C VAL A 21 -13.62 -13.68 9.13
N ALA A 22 -12.58 -12.87 8.93
CA ALA A 22 -11.87 -12.23 10.03
C ALA A 22 -11.38 -10.84 9.64
N THR A 23 -11.37 -9.92 10.61
CA THR A 23 -10.73 -8.62 10.48
C THR A 23 -9.27 -8.71 10.92
N GLY A 24 -8.43 -7.74 10.50
CA GLY A 24 -7.00 -7.74 10.84
C GLY A 24 -6.70 -7.74 12.35
N VAL A 25 -7.61 -7.22 13.18
CA VAL A 25 -7.50 -7.25 14.65
C VAL A 25 -7.88 -8.63 15.18
N ALA A 26 -8.97 -9.21 14.68
CA ALA A 26 -9.43 -10.54 15.10
C ALA A 26 -8.44 -11.67 14.74
N ALA A 27 -7.62 -11.49 13.70
CA ALA A 27 -6.65 -12.49 13.24
C ALA A 27 -5.32 -12.50 14.02
N ARG A 28 -4.98 -11.44 14.79
CA ARG A 28 -3.70 -11.38 15.53
C ARG A 28 -3.70 -12.37 16.69
N GLY A 29 -2.67 -13.21 16.76
CA GLY A 29 -2.58 -14.29 17.75
C GLY A 29 -3.26 -15.59 17.32
N LEU A 30 -3.90 -15.64 16.15
CA LEU A 30 -4.38 -16.89 15.57
C LEU A 30 -3.31 -17.48 14.65
N ASP A 31 -2.70 -18.59 15.08
CA ASP A 31 -1.90 -19.40 14.16
C ASP A 31 -2.83 -20.30 13.33
N ILE A 32 -3.13 -19.79 12.14
CA ILE A 32 -3.89 -20.46 11.10
C ILE A 32 -2.94 -20.71 9.93
N ALA A 33 -2.15 -21.77 10.04
CA ALA A 33 -1.29 -22.25 8.97
C ALA A 33 -2.06 -23.24 8.07
N GLY A 34 -1.64 -23.34 6.80
CA GLY A 34 -2.15 -24.37 5.89
C GLY A 34 -3.48 -24.04 5.21
N ILE A 35 -3.85 -22.75 5.12
CA ILE A 35 -5.03 -22.32 4.36
C ILE A 35 -4.76 -22.54 2.87
N LYS A 36 -5.74 -23.08 2.11
CA LYS A 36 -5.60 -23.28 0.65
C LYS A 36 -5.75 -21.99 -0.15
N HIS A 37 -6.65 -21.12 0.28
CA HIS A 37 -6.98 -19.88 -0.40
C HIS A 37 -7.21 -18.76 0.60
N VAL A 38 -6.47 -17.66 0.44
CA VAL A 38 -6.70 -16.41 1.15
C VAL A 38 -7.43 -15.45 0.23
N VAL A 39 -8.57 -14.93 0.67
CA VAL A 39 -9.30 -13.86 -0.02
C VAL A 39 -9.18 -12.60 0.81
N GLN A 40 -8.50 -11.60 0.26
CA GLN A 40 -8.37 -10.29 0.84
C GLN A 40 -9.43 -9.38 0.24
N TYR A 41 -10.50 -9.15 1.00
CA TYR A 41 -11.61 -8.27 0.62
C TYR A 41 -11.18 -6.79 0.60
N ASP A 42 -10.52 -6.34 1.67
CA ASP A 42 -10.00 -4.97 1.76
C ASP A 42 -8.48 -4.94 1.59
N MET A 43 -8.00 -3.98 0.78
CA MET A 43 -6.57 -3.76 0.61
C MET A 43 -5.89 -3.50 1.95
N ALA A 44 -4.68 -4.05 2.11
CA ALA A 44 -3.88 -3.87 3.32
C ALA A 44 -3.48 -2.40 3.47
N ARG A 45 -3.15 -1.98 4.70
CA ARG A 45 -2.66 -0.62 4.96
C ARG A 45 -1.27 -0.43 4.38
N ASP A 46 -0.43 -1.46 4.46
CA ASP A 46 0.93 -1.49 3.94
C ASP A 46 1.29 -2.86 3.33
N MET A 47 2.51 -2.97 2.77
CA MET A 47 2.98 -4.21 2.15
C MET A 47 3.35 -5.30 3.17
N ASP A 48 3.68 -4.92 4.40
CA ASP A 48 4.06 -5.88 5.44
C ASP A 48 2.80 -6.63 5.92
N GLU A 49 1.72 -5.89 6.17
CA GLU A 49 0.40 -6.44 6.44
C GLU A 49 -0.10 -7.28 5.25
N TYR A 50 0.07 -6.81 4.01
CA TYR A 50 -0.28 -7.58 2.81
C TYR A 50 0.43 -8.94 2.78
N THR A 51 1.75 -8.94 2.97
CA THR A 51 2.57 -10.16 2.94
C THR A 51 2.21 -11.10 4.09
N HIS A 52 1.95 -10.58 5.29
CA HIS A 52 1.50 -11.37 6.44
C HIS A 52 0.12 -12.02 6.22
N LYS A 53 -0.79 -11.34 5.52
CA LYS A 53 -2.13 -11.87 5.16
C LYS A 53 -2.03 -13.01 4.16
N ILE A 54 -1.35 -12.79 3.04
CA ILE A 54 -1.21 -13.83 2.01
C ILE A 54 -0.33 -15.00 2.48
N GLY A 55 0.60 -14.75 3.41
CA GLY A 55 1.46 -15.77 4.03
C GLY A 55 0.74 -16.80 4.91
N ARG A 56 -0.60 -16.75 4.99
CA ARG A 56 -1.45 -17.80 5.61
C ARG A 56 -1.65 -19.00 4.69
N THR A 57 -1.40 -18.83 3.39
CA THR A 57 -1.39 -19.91 2.40
C THR A 57 0.04 -20.24 1.93
N GLY A 58 0.20 -21.31 1.14
CA GLY A 58 1.46 -21.57 0.44
C GLY A 58 2.64 -22.05 1.30
N ARG A 59 2.39 -22.67 2.46
CA ARG A 59 3.43 -23.12 3.41
C ARG A 59 3.85 -24.58 3.19
N ALA A 60 5.07 -24.92 3.64
CA ALA A 60 5.60 -26.29 3.66
C ALA A 60 5.53 -27.01 2.29
N GLY A 61 5.94 -26.31 1.23
CA GLY A 61 5.94 -26.85 -0.14
C GLY A 61 4.57 -26.99 -0.79
N LYS A 62 3.48 -26.66 -0.09
CA LYS A 62 2.12 -26.71 -0.65
C LYS A 62 1.84 -25.44 -1.46
N LYS A 63 1.17 -25.58 -2.60
CA LYS A 63 0.66 -24.44 -3.37
C LYS A 63 -0.48 -23.76 -2.61
N GLY A 64 -0.52 -22.45 -2.72
CA GLY A 64 -1.53 -21.60 -2.11
C GLY A 64 -2.00 -20.54 -3.08
N THR A 65 -3.29 -20.19 -3.00
CA THR A 65 -3.86 -19.10 -3.80
C THR A 65 -4.14 -17.90 -2.89
N ALA A 66 -3.80 -16.70 -3.36
CA ALA A 66 -4.20 -15.45 -2.72
C ALA A 66 -4.90 -14.57 -3.75
N THR A 67 -6.11 -14.12 -3.42
CA THR A 67 -6.90 -13.21 -4.26
C THR A 67 -7.14 -11.94 -3.48
N THR A 68 -6.80 -10.79 -4.06
CA THR A 68 -6.98 -9.49 -3.44
C THR A 68 -7.91 -8.64 -4.30
N TYR A 69 -8.97 -8.14 -3.69
CA TYR A 69 -9.79 -7.11 -4.32
C TYR A 69 -9.05 -5.77 -4.25
N PHE A 70 -9.00 -5.09 -5.40
CA PHE A 70 -8.27 -3.84 -5.55
C PHE A 70 -9.21 -2.77 -6.07
N HIS A 71 -9.33 -1.67 -5.32
CA HIS A 71 -10.12 -0.51 -5.71
C HIS A 71 -9.21 0.69 -6.01
N PRO A 72 -9.09 1.11 -7.28
CA PRO A 72 -8.21 2.21 -7.68
C PRO A 72 -8.48 3.55 -7.00
N ARG A 73 -9.76 3.84 -6.71
CA ARG A 73 -10.22 5.08 -6.07
C ARG A 73 -10.30 4.99 -4.54
N GLY A 74 -10.03 3.82 -3.96
CA GLY A 74 -10.00 3.59 -2.52
C GLY A 74 -8.58 3.48 -1.98
N ASN A 75 -8.40 2.67 -0.94
CA ASN A 75 -7.12 2.44 -0.25
C ASN A 75 -6.10 1.61 -1.06
N GLY A 76 -6.28 1.46 -2.39
CA GLY A 76 -5.37 0.69 -3.24
C GLY A 76 -4.25 1.52 -3.86
N GLY A 77 -4.51 2.81 -4.13
CA GLY A 77 -3.63 3.66 -4.94
C GLY A 77 -2.23 3.84 -4.35
N HIS A 78 -2.12 4.00 -3.02
CA HIS A 78 -0.82 4.20 -2.36
C HIS A 78 0.08 2.95 -2.38
N LEU A 79 -0.51 1.76 -2.50
CA LEU A 79 0.23 0.50 -2.59
C LEU A 79 0.48 0.03 -4.01
N ALA A 80 -0.21 0.58 -5.01
CA ALA A 80 -0.10 0.14 -6.41
C ALA A 80 1.35 0.02 -6.90
N GLY A 81 2.18 1.02 -6.60
CA GLY A 81 3.61 1.00 -6.97
C GLY A 81 4.41 -0.11 -6.30
N LYS A 82 4.19 -0.33 -4.99
CA LYS A 82 4.88 -1.38 -4.23
C LYS A 82 4.36 -2.77 -4.62
N LEU A 83 3.06 -2.91 -4.83
CA LEU A 83 2.42 -4.15 -5.26
C LEU A 83 2.90 -4.57 -6.65
N ALA A 84 3.01 -3.64 -7.60
CA ALA A 84 3.53 -3.95 -8.94
C ALA A 84 4.99 -4.42 -8.88
N ARG A 85 5.80 -3.84 -7.98
CA ARG A 85 7.17 -4.30 -7.75
C ARG A 85 7.19 -5.70 -7.15
N TYR A 86 6.38 -5.94 -6.11
CA TYR A 86 6.25 -7.25 -5.48
C TYR A 86 5.84 -8.34 -6.49
N LEU A 87 4.85 -8.07 -7.34
CA LEU A 87 4.42 -9.03 -8.38
C LEU A 87 5.53 -9.30 -9.40
N ARG A 88 6.30 -8.26 -9.78
CA ARG A 88 7.46 -8.42 -10.66
C ARG A 88 8.53 -9.30 -10.03
N ASP A 89 8.89 -9.02 -8.78
CA ASP A 89 9.93 -9.76 -8.06
C ASP A 89 9.50 -11.21 -7.84
N ALA A 90 8.20 -11.47 -7.70
CA ALA A 90 7.60 -12.80 -7.63
C ALA A 90 7.41 -13.49 -9.01
N ASN A 91 7.92 -12.90 -10.10
CA ASN A 91 7.75 -13.36 -11.48
C ASN A 91 6.29 -13.64 -11.87
N LYS A 92 5.38 -12.75 -11.46
CA LYS A 92 3.96 -12.78 -11.80
C LYS A 92 3.61 -11.74 -12.84
N ASP A 93 2.62 -12.06 -13.67
CA ASP A 93 2.06 -11.11 -14.62
C ASP A 93 1.42 -9.94 -13.88
N ILE A 94 1.91 -8.75 -14.19
CA ILE A 94 1.33 -7.51 -13.67
C ILE A 94 0.11 -7.20 -14.53
N PRO A 95 -1.09 -7.04 -13.98
CA PRO A 95 -2.24 -6.63 -14.76
C PRO A 95 -2.05 -5.26 -15.40
N GLU A 96 -2.60 -5.04 -16.59
CA GLU A 96 -2.41 -3.79 -17.34
C GLU A 96 -2.97 -2.57 -16.59
N TRP A 97 -4.11 -2.75 -15.92
CA TRP A 97 -4.71 -1.72 -15.09
C TRP A 97 -3.76 -1.28 -13.96
N LEU A 98 -2.99 -2.21 -13.38
CA LEU A 98 -2.04 -1.91 -12.30
C LEU A 98 -0.81 -1.18 -12.85
N ARG A 99 -0.28 -1.61 -14.01
CA ARG A 99 0.81 -0.92 -14.70
C ARG A 99 0.45 0.53 -14.99
N SER A 100 -0.74 0.77 -15.55
CA SER A 100 -1.24 2.10 -15.89
C SER A 100 -1.32 3.00 -14.65
N MET A 101 -1.82 2.48 -13.53
CA MET A 101 -1.86 3.22 -12.27
C MET A 101 -0.49 3.59 -11.71
N THR A 102 0.51 2.70 -11.82
CA THR A 102 1.86 3.03 -11.35
C THR A 102 2.51 4.18 -12.12
N ARG A 103 2.22 4.30 -13.43
CA ARG A 103 2.66 5.41 -14.26
C ARG A 103 2.02 6.72 -13.79
N ILE A 104 0.69 6.73 -13.66
CA ILE A 104 -0.10 7.89 -13.20
C ILE A 104 0.38 8.39 -11.83
N HIS A 105 0.57 7.50 -10.86
CA HIS A 105 1.06 7.91 -9.54
C HIS A 105 2.48 8.47 -9.56
N ARG A 106 3.39 7.91 -10.39
CA ARG A 106 4.76 8.41 -10.55
C ARG A 106 4.79 9.80 -11.17
N ASP A 107 3.96 10.04 -12.19
CA ASP A 107 3.91 11.31 -12.90
C ASP A 107 3.26 12.41 -12.05
N ASN A 108 2.21 12.07 -11.29
CA ASN A 108 1.60 12.98 -10.32
C ASN A 108 2.55 13.38 -9.19
N TYR A 109 3.33 12.44 -8.64
CA TYR A 109 4.33 12.76 -7.60
C TYR A 109 5.45 13.65 -8.15
N ARG A 110 5.96 13.35 -9.35
CA ARG A 110 6.99 14.16 -10.02
C ARG A 110 6.50 15.58 -10.34
N GLY A 111 5.28 15.71 -10.87
CA GLY A 111 4.68 17.00 -11.18
C GLY A 111 4.42 17.87 -9.94
N ARG A 112 4.04 17.26 -8.81
CA ARG A 112 3.87 17.98 -7.53
C ARG A 112 5.21 18.44 -6.95
N HIS A 113 6.24 17.61 -7.02
CA HIS A 113 7.58 17.94 -6.54
C HIS A 113 8.27 19.02 -7.40
N HIS A 114 8.03 19.00 -8.72
CA HIS A 114 8.53 20.03 -9.64
C HIS A 114 7.87 21.40 -9.38
N ARG A 115 6.55 21.43 -9.10
CA ARG A 115 5.85 22.66 -8.68
C ARG A 115 6.43 23.22 -7.40
N TYR A 116 6.58 22.40 -6.36
CA TYR A 116 7.15 22.86 -5.09
C TYR A 116 8.58 23.42 -5.22
N ARG A 117 9.43 22.80 -6.04
CA ARG A 117 10.77 23.35 -6.35
C ARG A 117 10.67 24.70 -7.06
N ARG A 118 9.84 24.80 -8.10
CA ARG A 118 9.66 26.04 -8.87
C ARG A 118 9.13 27.19 -8.00
N ASP A 119 8.20 26.90 -7.10
CA ASP A 119 7.66 27.89 -6.18
C ASP A 119 8.73 28.37 -5.20
N ARG A 120 9.53 27.45 -4.63
CA ARG A 120 10.66 27.79 -3.75
C ARG A 120 11.73 28.62 -4.45
N ASP A 121 12.03 28.32 -5.71
CA ASP A 121 13.01 29.08 -6.49
C ASP A 121 12.50 30.49 -6.81
N ARG A 122 11.19 30.65 -7.10
CA ARG A 122 10.55 31.97 -7.26
C ARG A 122 10.62 32.80 -5.98
N ASP A 123 10.36 32.20 -4.82
CA ASP A 123 10.40 32.90 -3.55
C ASP A 123 11.82 33.42 -3.25
N ARG A 124 12.85 32.57 -3.48
CA ARG A 124 14.25 32.99 -3.37
C ARG A 124 14.62 34.15 -4.28
N ASP A 125 14.15 34.13 -5.53
CA ASP A 125 14.42 35.22 -6.47
C ASP A 125 13.72 36.52 -6.05
N ARG A 126 12.55 36.42 -5.42
CA ARG A 126 11.81 37.57 -4.88
C ARG A 126 12.54 38.19 -3.69
N ASP A 127 13.08 37.37 -2.80
CA ASP A 127 13.87 37.83 -1.65
C ASP A 127 15.16 38.51 -2.11
N ARG A 128 15.89 37.92 -3.06
CA ARG A 128 17.09 38.52 -3.66
C ARG A 128 16.83 39.87 -4.31
N ARG A 129 15.66 40.07 -4.93
CA ARG A 129 15.28 41.36 -5.51
C ARG A 129 15.03 42.40 -4.41
N ARG A 130 14.31 42.03 -3.35
CA ARG A 130 14.08 42.91 -2.20
C ARG A 130 15.37 43.35 -1.52
N ASP A 131 16.33 42.45 -1.37
CA ASP A 131 17.62 42.78 -0.76
C ASP A 131 18.42 43.77 -1.63
N ARG A 132 18.43 43.58 -2.95
CA ARG A 132 19.07 44.54 -3.88
C ARG A 132 18.40 45.92 -3.84
N ASP A 133 17.08 45.97 -3.77
CA ASP A 133 16.35 47.24 -3.71
C ASP A 133 16.67 47.99 -2.40
N ARG A 134 16.72 47.28 -1.25
CA ARG A 134 17.16 47.86 0.03
C ARG A 134 18.59 48.38 -0.01
N ASP A 135 19.51 47.64 -0.61
CA ASP A 135 20.91 48.07 -0.75
C ASP A 135 21.03 49.29 -1.65
N ARG A 136 20.18 49.39 -2.68
CA ARG A 136 20.15 50.56 -3.58
C ARG A 136 19.63 51.80 -2.87
N ASP A 137 18.59 51.67 -2.05
CA ASP A 137 18.04 52.78 -1.26
C ASP A 137 19.02 53.26 -0.19
N ARG A 138 19.79 52.36 0.44
CA ARG A 138 20.84 52.71 1.40
C ARG A 138 21.98 53.52 0.79
N ARG A 139 22.31 53.27 -0.49
CA ARG A 139 23.36 54.01 -1.21
C ARG A 139 22.93 55.39 -1.71
N ARG A 140 21.63 55.71 -1.63
CA ARG A 140 21.04 56.99 -2.07
C ARG A 140 20.79 57.97 -0.91
N ARG A 141 21.09 57.57 0.32
CA ARG A 141 21.09 58.43 1.52
C ARG A 141 22.52 58.71 1.93
#